data_AF-A0A6N6LLH6-F1
#
_entry.id   AF-A0A6N6LLH6-F1
#
_cell.length_a   1.000
_cell.length_b   1.000
_cell.length_c   1.000
_cell.angle_alpha   90.00
_cell.angle_beta   90.00
_cell.angle_gamma   90.00
#
_symmetry.space_group_name_H-M   'P 1'
#
loop_
_entity.id
_entity.type
_entity.pdbx_description
1 polymer ?
#
loop_
_entity_poly.entity_id
_entity_poly.type
_entity_poly.pdbx_seq_one_letter_code
_entity_poly.pdbx_strand_id
1 'polypeptide(L)'
;PLPPLKEQEKIVEVLDELISLASEFDRIKEELKRIEKRIEKRIEKSVLKLAIEGGLSTKFRKANPKLNAFDEIKAYNKEIQNKKKILNKDLKNLENELKTQKDKITKAKLKTKISNLKKELSRLKEIEILNSNDNNLPFELPSTWAWVKLGEVCEIVKGTSYSQNDLTSSQGIRIMRGGNINKITHNLDLLNNDVYVNQKLFSSAKQVHKNDIIITSTNDIDNIAKCAFVNKDVDNAQIGAFLRIVRISESLNAKYVFFIFASAFYETYIQCCVSGTVSSLLNIRDEYINNLKIPLP
;
A
#
# COMPACT_ATOMS: atom_id res chain seq x y z
N PRO A 1 -28.94 -45.69 -53.10
CA PRO A 1 -29.54 -44.37 -53.46
C PRO A 1 -29.04 -43.32 -52.47
N LEU A 2 -28.57 -42.17 -52.96
CA LEU A 2 -28.15 -41.07 -52.09
C LEU A 2 -29.38 -40.30 -51.60
N PRO A 3 -29.35 -39.74 -50.37
CA PRO A 3 -30.45 -38.93 -49.84
C PRO A 3 -30.71 -37.68 -50.70
N PRO A 4 -31.94 -37.15 -50.73
CA PRO A 4 -32.31 -36.03 -51.61
C PRO A 4 -31.49 -34.77 -51.35
N LEU A 5 -30.94 -34.16 -52.40
CA LEU A 5 -30.13 -32.94 -52.29
C LEU A 5 -30.85 -31.78 -51.60
N LYS A 6 -32.15 -31.61 -51.86
CA LYS A 6 -32.97 -30.57 -51.22
C LYS A 6 -33.03 -30.70 -49.69
N GLU A 7 -33.02 -31.93 -49.18
CA GLU A 7 -33.02 -32.19 -47.74
C GLU A 7 -31.65 -31.86 -47.14
N GLN A 8 -30.56 -32.19 -47.85
CA GLN A 8 -29.20 -31.83 -47.45
C GLN A 8 -29.00 -30.30 -47.39
N GLU A 9 -29.47 -29.57 -48.41
CA GLU A 9 -29.42 -28.10 -48.46
C GLU A 9 -30.20 -27.48 -47.29
N LYS A 10 -31.38 -28.01 -46.96
CA LYS A 10 -32.18 -27.50 -45.84
C LYS A 10 -31.52 -27.74 -44.49
N ILE A 11 -30.84 -28.89 -44.32
CA ILE A 11 -30.07 -29.19 -43.11
C ILE A 11 -28.91 -28.21 -42.96
N VAL A 12 -28.18 -27.92 -44.04
CA VAL A 12 -27.07 -26.95 -44.02
C VAL A 12 -27.56 -25.55 -43.66
N GLU A 13 -28.66 -25.09 -44.24
CA GLU A 13 -29.26 -23.79 -43.93
C GLU A 13 -29.59 -23.65 -42.43
N VAL A 14 -30.23 -24.67 -41.85
CA VAL A 14 -30.56 -24.67 -40.41
C VAL A 14 -29.30 -24.75 -39.55
N LEU A 15 -28.28 -25.52 -39.98
CA LEU A 15 -27.02 -25.62 -39.26
C LEU A 15 -26.28 -24.29 -39.25
N ASP A 16 -26.22 -23.59 -40.38
CA ASP A 16 -25.59 -22.28 -40.51
C ASP A 16 -26.28 -21.22 -39.64
N GLU A 17 -27.62 -21.22 -39.59
CA GLU A 17 -28.40 -20.38 -38.68
C GLU A 17 -28.07 -20.68 -37.21
N LEU A 18 -28.03 -21.97 -36.82
CA LEU A 18 -27.72 -22.38 -35.46
C LEU A 18 -26.27 -22.03 -35.06
N ILE A 19 -25.31 -22.19 -35.97
CA ILE A 19 -23.90 -21.81 -35.76
C ILE A 19 -23.78 -20.29 -35.60
N SER A 20 -24.50 -19.51 -36.41
CA SER A 20 -24.56 -18.05 -36.28
C SER A 20 -25.12 -17.64 -34.92
N LEU A 21 -26.25 -18.22 -34.51
CA LEU A 21 -26.88 -17.95 -33.21
C LEU A 21 -25.97 -18.35 -32.04
N ALA A 22 -25.28 -19.49 -32.13
CA ALA A 22 -24.31 -19.92 -31.11
C ALA A 22 -23.16 -18.90 -30.98
N SER A 23 -22.67 -18.38 -32.10
CA SER A 23 -21.61 -17.35 -32.11
C SER A 23 -22.08 -16.02 -31.49
N GLU A 24 -23.32 -15.61 -31.77
CA GLU A 24 -23.93 -14.44 -31.13
C GLU A 24 -24.12 -14.64 -29.63
N PHE A 25 -24.57 -15.82 -29.21
CA PHE A 25 -24.74 -16.16 -27.81
C PHE A 25 -23.41 -16.09 -27.04
N ASP A 26 -22.33 -16.65 -27.59
CA ASP A 26 -21.00 -16.59 -26.99
C ASP A 26 -20.51 -15.14 -26.85
N ARG A 27 -20.74 -14.30 -27.86
CA ARG A 27 -20.41 -12.86 -27.79
C ARG A 27 -21.19 -12.14 -26.69
N ILE A 28 -22.50 -12.35 -26.60
CA ILE A 28 -23.34 -11.74 -25.56
C ILE A 28 -22.88 -12.18 -24.17
N LYS A 29 -22.54 -13.46 -23.99
CA LYS A 29 -22.05 -14.01 -22.73
C LYS A 29 -20.71 -13.38 -22.31
N GLU A 30 -19.81 -13.14 -23.25
CA GLU A 30 -18.57 -12.40 -22.96
C GLU A 30 -18.82 -10.94 -22.60
N GLU A 31 -19.73 -10.25 -23.31
CA GLU A 31 -20.09 -8.87 -23.01
C GLU A 31 -20.72 -8.73 -21.62
N LEU A 32 -21.61 -9.66 -21.24
CA LEU A 32 -22.23 -9.70 -19.92
C LEU A 32 -21.18 -9.84 -18.81
N LYS A 33 -20.23 -10.78 -18.94
CA LYS A 33 -19.11 -10.92 -17.99
C LYS A 33 -18.27 -9.65 -17.87
N ARG A 34 -18.06 -8.93 -18.98
CA ARG A 34 -17.32 -7.65 -18.98
C ARG A 34 -18.10 -6.55 -18.25
N ILE A 35 -19.42 -6.49 -18.43
CA ILE A 35 -20.30 -5.53 -17.77
C ILE A 35 -20.36 -5.80 -16.27
N GLU A 36 -20.58 -7.05 -15.84
CA GLU A 36 -20.59 -7.45 -14.43
C GLU A 36 -19.31 -6.99 -13.73
N LYS A 37 -18.14 -7.32 -14.31
CA LYS A 37 -16.84 -6.90 -13.77
C LYS A 37 -16.67 -5.37 -13.70
N ARG A 38 -17.27 -4.61 -14.62
CA ARG A 38 -17.26 -3.13 -14.58
C ARG A 38 -18.16 -2.59 -13.48
N ILE A 39 -19.33 -3.18 -13.28
CA ILE A 39 -20.27 -2.79 -12.23
C ILE A 39 -19.67 -3.04 -10.85
N GLU A 40 -19.11 -4.23 -10.62
CA GLU A 40 -18.44 -4.58 -9.36
C GLU A 40 -17.36 -3.55 -8.99
N LYS A 41 -16.46 -3.26 -9.93
CA LYS A 41 -15.41 -2.23 -9.74
C LYS A 41 -15.97 -0.85 -9.46
N ARG A 42 -17.08 -0.47 -10.11
CA ARG A 42 -17.70 0.85 -9.90
C ARG A 42 -18.32 0.94 -8.51
N ILE A 43 -19.01 -0.10 -8.06
CA ILE A 43 -19.59 -0.18 -6.71
C ILE A 43 -18.48 -0.08 -5.67
N GLU A 44 -17.41 -0.86 -5.82
CA GLU A 44 -16.25 -0.82 -4.93
C GLU A 44 -15.67 0.60 -4.83
N LYS A 45 -15.41 1.24 -5.97
CA LYS A 45 -14.91 2.63 -6.01
C LYS A 45 -15.86 3.61 -5.32
N SER A 46 -17.17 3.49 -5.53
CA SER A 46 -18.18 4.34 -4.89
C SER A 46 -18.27 4.12 -3.38
N VAL A 47 -18.22 2.87 -2.92
CA VAL A 47 -18.27 2.53 -1.49
C VAL A 47 -17.02 3.03 -0.78
N LEU A 48 -15.83 2.83 -1.36
CA LEU A 48 -14.58 3.33 -0.81
C LEU A 48 -14.57 4.86 -0.75
N LYS A 49 -15.11 5.53 -1.77
CA LYS A 49 -15.29 6.98 -1.76
C LYS A 49 -16.16 7.43 -0.58
N LEU A 50 -17.32 6.82 -0.40
CA LEU A 50 -18.20 7.11 0.75
C LEU A 50 -17.55 6.79 2.10
N ALA A 51 -16.65 5.81 2.15
CA ALA A 51 -15.90 5.46 3.36
C ALA A 51 -14.91 6.56 3.73
N ILE A 52 -14.10 7.03 2.78
CA ILE A 52 -13.06 8.05 3.02
C ILE A 52 -13.64 9.46 3.24
N GLU A 53 -14.82 9.75 2.70
CA GLU A 53 -15.58 10.99 2.96
C GLU A 53 -16.37 10.92 4.28
N GLY A 54 -16.35 9.78 4.95
CA GLY A 54 -17.08 9.56 6.20
C GLY A 54 -18.59 9.39 6.03
N GLY A 55 -19.12 9.31 4.81
CA GLY A 55 -20.54 9.08 4.54
C GLY A 55 -21.08 7.80 5.22
N LEU A 56 -20.31 6.71 5.18
CA LEU A 56 -20.72 5.41 5.74
C LEU A 56 -20.84 5.40 7.28
N SER A 57 -20.04 6.21 7.97
CA SER A 57 -19.98 6.25 9.44
C SER A 57 -20.87 7.35 10.05
N THR A 58 -21.70 8.03 9.25
CA THR A 58 -22.55 9.15 9.70
C THR A 58 -23.43 8.80 10.89
N LYS A 59 -24.16 7.67 10.85
CA LYS A 59 -25.01 7.24 11.98
C LYS A 59 -24.20 6.92 13.23
N PHE A 60 -23.07 6.23 13.04
CA PHE A 60 -22.16 5.87 14.14
C PHE A 60 -21.59 7.11 14.83
N ARG A 61 -21.14 8.12 14.08
CA ARG A 61 -20.65 9.38 14.64
C ARG A 61 -21.71 10.14 15.43
N LYS A 62 -22.95 10.20 14.91
CA LYS A 62 -24.07 10.84 15.63
C LYS A 62 -24.35 10.17 16.99
N ALA A 63 -24.21 8.85 17.07
CA ALA A 63 -24.34 8.10 18.32
C ALA A 63 -23.13 8.23 19.25
N ASN A 64 -21.96 8.60 18.72
CA ASN A 64 -20.69 8.69 19.46
C ASN A 64 -20.05 10.08 19.31
N PRO A 65 -20.70 11.17 19.79
CA PRO A 65 -20.22 12.54 19.59
C PRO A 65 -18.91 12.87 20.32
N LYS A 66 -18.48 11.99 21.24
CA LYS A 66 -17.22 12.12 21.97
C LYS A 66 -16.00 11.66 21.17
N LEU A 67 -16.20 10.88 20.10
CA LEU A 67 -15.11 10.44 19.24
C LEU A 67 -14.73 11.58 18.31
N ASN A 68 -13.49 12.04 18.43
CA ASN A 68 -13.01 13.22 17.75
C ASN A 68 -11.51 13.08 17.47
N ALA A 69 -11.15 13.07 16.19
CA ALA A 69 -9.77 12.96 15.73
C ALA A 69 -8.86 14.03 16.33
N PHE A 70 -9.35 15.25 16.54
CA PHE A 70 -8.55 16.36 17.08
C PHE A 70 -8.11 16.11 18.52
N ASP A 71 -9.00 15.56 19.35
CA ASP A 71 -8.69 15.23 20.75
C ASP A 71 -7.74 14.03 20.83
N GLU A 72 -7.97 13.01 20.00
CA GLU A 72 -7.11 11.82 19.93
C GLU A 72 -5.70 12.16 19.42
N ILE A 73 -5.60 12.96 18.35
CA ILE A 73 -4.31 13.45 17.82
C ILE A 73 -3.57 14.30 18.86
N LYS A 74 -4.28 15.14 19.61
CA LYS A 74 -3.68 15.94 20.68
C LYS A 74 -3.12 15.06 21.79
N ALA A 75 -3.85 14.03 22.20
CA ALA A 75 -3.38 13.05 23.18
C ALA A 75 -2.14 12.30 22.66
N TYR A 76 -2.20 11.79 21.43
CA TYR A 76 -1.09 11.13 20.76
C TYR A 76 0.17 12.02 20.71
N ASN A 77 0.04 13.27 20.25
CA ASN A 77 1.17 14.19 20.16
C ASN A 77 1.79 14.47 21.53
N LYS A 78 0.99 14.59 22.59
CA LYS A 78 1.49 14.74 23.96
C LYS A 78 2.32 13.52 24.40
N GLU A 79 1.88 12.31 24.08
CA GLU A 79 2.65 11.09 24.35
C GLU A 79 3.96 11.06 23.57
N ILE A 80 3.94 11.43 22.30
CA ILE A 80 5.15 11.51 21.46
C ILE A 80 6.14 12.54 22.03
N GLN A 81 5.68 13.71 22.45
CA GLN A 81 6.52 14.74 23.08
C GLN A 81 7.16 14.22 24.37
N ASN A 82 6.40 13.51 25.21
CA ASN A 82 6.93 12.90 26.43
C ASN A 82 7.99 11.84 26.12
N LYS A 83 7.72 10.93 25.16
CA LYS A 83 8.70 9.93 24.71
C LYS A 83 9.97 10.59 24.18
N LYS A 84 9.85 11.59 23.30
CA LYS A 84 10.99 12.37 22.78
C LYS A 84 11.79 13.00 23.92
N LYS A 85 11.15 13.55 24.94
CA LYS A 85 11.84 14.15 26.10
C LYS A 85 12.68 13.12 26.86
N ILE A 86 12.14 11.93 27.11
CA ILE A 86 12.85 10.83 27.78
C ILE A 86 14.04 10.38 26.92
N LEU A 87 13.80 10.04 25.65
CA LEU A 87 14.82 9.55 24.73
C LEU A 87 15.95 10.57 24.51
N ASN A 88 15.65 11.87 24.44
CA ASN A 88 16.67 12.91 24.32
C ASN A 88 17.54 13.04 25.59
N LYS A 89 16.96 12.82 26.78
CA LYS A 89 17.73 12.77 28.03
C LYS A 89 18.69 11.58 28.02
N ASP A 90 18.22 10.41 27.60
CA ASP A 90 19.05 9.20 27.52
C ASP A 90 20.16 9.33 26.46
N LEU A 91 19.83 9.93 25.31
CA LEU A 91 20.79 10.25 24.26
C LEU A 91 21.92 11.15 24.80
N LYS A 92 21.57 12.22 25.52
CA LYS A 92 22.53 13.15 26.12
C LYS A 92 23.44 12.44 27.15
N ASN A 93 22.87 11.54 27.96
CA ASN A 93 23.64 10.77 28.93
C ASN A 93 24.67 9.85 28.24
N LEU A 94 24.25 9.12 27.21
CA LEU A 94 25.13 8.24 26.43
C LEU A 94 26.21 9.01 25.68
N GLU A 95 25.88 10.18 25.12
CA GLU A 95 26.85 11.06 24.45
C GLU A 95 27.90 11.59 25.44
N ASN A 96 27.52 11.86 26.69
CA ASN A 96 28.46 12.25 27.74
C ASN A 96 29.35 11.07 28.18
N GLU A 97 28.77 9.88 28.38
CA GLU A 97 29.52 8.66 28.72
C GLU A 97 30.54 8.30 27.62
N LEU A 98 30.17 8.48 26.35
CA LEU A 98 31.05 8.23 25.21
C LEU A 98 32.30 9.15 25.22
N LYS A 99 32.17 10.39 25.68
CA LYS A 99 33.28 11.36 25.76
C LYS A 99 34.32 10.94 26.79
N THR A 100 33.88 10.43 27.93
CA THR A 100 34.76 10.03 29.05
C THR A 100 35.32 8.62 28.90
N GLN A 101 34.68 7.77 28.09
CA GLN A 101 35.10 6.38 27.91
C GLN A 101 36.44 6.27 27.16
N LYS A 102 37.37 5.43 27.63
CA LYS A 102 38.67 5.19 26.99
C LYS A 102 38.73 3.84 26.27
N ASP A 103 38.00 2.83 26.76
CA ASP A 103 37.97 1.50 26.16
C ASP A 103 37.35 1.50 24.75
N LYS A 104 38.07 0.90 23.79
CA LYS A 104 37.67 0.87 22.36
C LYS A 104 36.39 0.05 22.15
N ILE A 105 36.26 -1.08 22.84
CA ILE A 105 35.13 -2.00 22.68
C ILE A 105 33.85 -1.33 23.19
N THR A 106 33.91 -0.72 24.37
CA THR A 106 32.78 -0.02 25.00
C THR A 106 32.39 1.22 24.21
N LYS A 107 33.36 1.98 23.68
CA LYS A 107 33.08 3.10 22.74
C LYS A 107 32.28 2.64 21.52
N ALA A 108 32.64 1.51 20.91
CA ALA A 108 31.92 0.98 19.75
C ALA A 108 30.46 0.61 20.10
N LYS A 109 30.25 -0.03 21.26
CA LYS A 109 28.91 -0.35 21.76
C LYS A 109 28.06 0.92 22.00
N LEU A 110 28.63 1.94 22.64
CA LEU A 110 27.95 3.22 22.90
C LEU A 110 27.58 3.94 21.60
N LYS A 111 28.48 4.01 20.61
CA LYS A 111 28.20 4.59 19.29
C LYS A 111 27.01 3.89 18.61
N THR A 112 26.94 2.57 18.72
CA THR A 112 25.84 1.77 18.16
C THR A 112 24.51 2.10 18.85
N LYS A 113 24.49 2.16 20.19
CA LYS A 113 23.30 2.56 20.97
C LYS A 113 22.83 3.97 20.61
N ILE A 114 23.75 4.94 20.53
CA ILE A 114 23.46 6.32 20.12
C ILE A 114 22.87 6.36 18.71
N SER A 115 23.44 5.61 17.77
CA SER A 115 22.91 5.53 16.40
C SER A 115 21.48 4.96 16.37
N ASN A 116 21.21 3.92 17.15
CA ASN A 116 19.87 3.33 17.24
C ASN A 116 18.86 4.29 17.87
N LEU A 117 19.22 4.97 18.97
CA LEU A 117 18.36 5.97 19.60
C LEU A 117 18.07 7.16 18.68
N LYS A 118 19.05 7.63 17.90
CA LYS A 118 18.84 8.69 16.91
C LYS A 118 17.85 8.25 15.82
N LYS A 119 17.93 6.99 15.38
CA LYS A 119 16.95 6.41 14.44
C LYS A 119 15.56 6.33 15.06
N GLU A 120 15.44 5.87 16.30
CA GLU A 120 14.17 5.81 17.02
C GLU A 120 13.54 7.20 17.17
N LEU A 121 14.31 8.21 17.59
CA LEU A 121 13.87 9.60 17.67
C LEU A 121 13.37 10.13 16.32
N SER A 122 14.03 9.78 15.21
CA SER A 122 13.59 10.19 13.86
C SER A 122 12.29 9.55 13.40
N ARG A 123 11.90 8.42 14.01
CA ARG A 123 10.64 7.71 13.72
C ARG A 123 9.47 8.25 14.54
N LEU A 124 9.73 8.87 15.68
CA LEU A 124 8.71 9.50 16.51
C LEU A 124 8.23 10.81 15.86
N LYS A 125 7.14 10.72 15.11
CA LYS A 125 6.52 11.85 14.42
C LYS A 125 5.26 12.27 15.15
N GLU A 126 5.14 13.58 15.37
CA GLU A 126 3.88 14.20 15.76
C GLU A 126 3.03 14.37 14.49
N ILE A 127 1.73 14.36 14.67
CA ILE A 127 0.75 14.53 13.60
C ILE A 127 0.36 16.00 13.55
N GLU A 128 0.49 16.62 12.38
CA GLU A 128 0.05 17.98 12.12
C GLU A 128 -1.33 17.94 11.46
N ILE A 129 -2.31 18.58 12.10
CA ILE A 129 -3.65 18.70 11.53
C ILE A 129 -3.64 19.80 10.48
N LEU A 130 -4.01 19.44 9.25
CA LEU A 130 -4.11 20.37 8.14
C LEU A 130 -5.34 21.26 8.30
N ASN A 131 -5.20 22.53 7.93
CA ASN A 131 -6.30 23.50 8.00
C ASN A 131 -7.42 23.10 7.02
N SER A 132 -8.64 22.95 7.53
CA SER A 132 -9.83 22.61 6.74
C SER A 132 -10.16 23.63 5.64
N ASN A 133 -9.64 24.86 5.73
CA ASN A 133 -9.82 25.92 4.72
C ASN A 133 -8.76 25.89 3.61
N ASP A 134 -7.86 24.90 3.57
CA ASP A 134 -6.92 24.74 2.47
C ASP A 134 -7.68 24.33 1.20
N ASN A 135 -7.73 25.23 0.21
CA ASN A 135 -8.37 25.00 -1.10
C ASN A 135 -7.76 23.81 -1.86
N ASN A 136 -6.62 23.28 -1.43
CA ASN A 136 -6.00 22.07 -1.97
C ASN A 136 -6.45 20.79 -1.28
N LEU A 137 -7.53 20.82 -0.49
CA LEU A 137 -8.13 19.62 0.08
C LEU A 137 -9.10 18.96 -0.93
N PRO A 138 -9.10 17.63 -1.06
CA PRO A 138 -9.84 16.95 -2.13
C PRO A 138 -11.37 17.02 -1.97
N PHE A 139 -11.84 17.03 -0.73
CA PHE A 139 -13.26 17.03 -0.34
C PHE A 139 -13.42 17.47 1.11
N GLU A 140 -14.65 17.84 1.47
CA GLU A 140 -15.02 18.18 2.85
C GLU A 140 -15.11 16.93 3.72
N LEU A 141 -14.62 17.04 4.95
CA LEU A 141 -14.70 15.98 5.96
C LEU A 141 -15.79 16.27 6.99
N PRO A 142 -16.28 15.23 7.69
CA PRO A 142 -17.03 15.42 8.92
C PRO A 142 -16.24 16.28 9.91
N SER A 143 -16.93 17.10 10.70
CA SER A 143 -16.30 18.02 11.68
C SER A 143 -15.47 17.32 12.77
N THR A 144 -15.65 16.02 12.97
CA THR A 144 -14.89 15.22 13.93
C THR A 144 -13.65 14.56 13.31
N TRP A 145 -13.47 14.66 11.99
CA TRP A 145 -12.36 14.05 11.25
C TRP A 145 -11.29 15.11 10.96
N ALA A 146 -10.05 14.68 10.80
CA ALA A 146 -8.91 15.55 10.53
C ALA A 146 -8.17 15.13 9.27
N TRP A 147 -7.74 16.10 8.47
CA TRP A 147 -6.78 15.87 7.40
C TRP A 147 -5.36 15.87 7.98
N VAL A 148 -4.56 14.87 7.62
CA VAL A 148 -3.14 14.76 8.03
C VAL A 148 -2.29 14.26 6.87
N LYS A 149 -0.96 14.35 6.98
CA LYS A 149 -0.05 13.75 6.00
C LYS A 149 0.25 12.30 6.36
N LEU A 150 0.14 11.39 5.39
CA LEU A 150 0.43 9.97 5.62
C LEU A 150 1.86 9.74 6.13
N GLY A 151 2.82 10.56 5.70
CA GLY A 151 4.21 10.48 6.18
C GLY A 151 4.41 10.67 7.68
N GLU A 152 3.42 11.21 8.40
CA GLU A 152 3.46 11.39 9.86
C GLU A 152 2.98 10.14 10.62
N VAL A 153 2.22 9.27 9.95
CA VAL A 153 1.63 8.06 10.54
C VAL A 153 2.15 6.77 9.91
N CYS A 154 3.22 6.84 9.11
CA CYS A 154 3.85 5.66 8.51
C CYS A 154 5.38 5.75 8.41
N GLU A 155 5.99 4.59 8.21
CA GLU A 155 7.36 4.41 7.76
C GLU A 155 7.36 3.80 6.35
N ILE A 156 8.15 4.37 5.45
CA ILE A 156 8.35 3.83 4.10
C ILE A 156 9.64 3.01 4.10
N VAL A 157 9.53 1.71 3.86
CA VAL A 157 10.68 0.81 3.77
C VAL A 157 11.00 0.50 2.31
N LYS A 158 12.25 0.74 1.93
CA LYS A 158 12.76 0.47 0.58
C LYS A 158 13.06 -1.02 0.39
N GLY A 159 12.75 -1.52 -0.81
CA GLY A 159 13.05 -2.89 -1.17
C GLY A 159 14.54 -3.23 -1.26
N THR A 160 14.80 -4.50 -1.51
CA THR A 160 16.14 -5.08 -1.60
C THR A 160 16.59 -5.10 -3.06
N SER A 161 17.71 -4.42 -3.33
CA SER A 161 18.45 -4.54 -4.58
C SER A 161 19.37 -5.75 -4.51
N TYR A 162 19.48 -6.49 -5.60
CA TYR A 162 20.29 -7.70 -5.70
C TYR A 162 20.76 -7.89 -7.15
N SER A 163 21.86 -8.61 -7.30
CA SER A 163 22.45 -8.97 -8.60
C SER A 163 22.16 -10.43 -8.96
N GLN A 164 22.52 -10.86 -10.18
CA GLN A 164 22.40 -12.27 -10.57
C GLN A 164 23.20 -13.20 -9.65
N ASN A 165 24.35 -12.75 -9.13
CA ASN A 165 25.19 -13.54 -8.23
C ASN A 165 24.59 -13.72 -6.83
N ASP A 166 23.56 -12.95 -6.49
CA ASP A 166 22.85 -13.09 -5.22
C ASP A 166 21.70 -14.08 -5.32
N LEU A 167 21.31 -14.48 -6.55
CA LEU A 167 20.23 -15.42 -6.80
C LEU A 167 20.58 -16.81 -6.28
N THR A 168 19.56 -17.52 -5.83
CA THR A 168 19.64 -18.88 -5.32
C THR A 168 18.54 -19.73 -5.95
N SER A 169 18.77 -21.04 -6.01
CA SER A 169 17.88 -21.97 -6.73
C SER A 169 16.48 -22.07 -6.13
N SER A 170 16.36 -22.00 -4.80
CA SER A 170 15.08 -22.08 -4.07
C SER A 170 15.16 -21.82 -2.55
N GLN A 171 16.32 -21.38 -2.03
CA GLN A 171 16.60 -21.31 -0.60
C GLN A 171 17.17 -19.94 -0.23
N GLY A 172 16.80 -19.42 0.95
CA GLY A 172 17.20 -18.09 1.39
C GLY A 172 16.00 -17.14 1.46
N ILE A 173 16.23 -15.86 1.19
CA ILE A 173 15.23 -14.82 1.37
C ILE A 173 14.33 -14.76 0.15
N ARG A 174 13.03 -14.96 0.33
CA ARG A 174 12.03 -14.79 -0.74
C ARG A 174 11.91 -13.30 -1.09
N ILE A 175 11.95 -12.96 -2.37
CA ILE A 175 11.80 -11.60 -2.86
C ILE A 175 10.46 -11.43 -3.59
N MET A 176 9.56 -10.69 -2.94
CA MET A 176 8.27 -10.28 -3.49
C MET A 176 8.46 -9.17 -4.53
N ARG A 177 7.84 -9.30 -5.70
CA ARG A 177 7.94 -8.38 -6.84
C ARG A 177 6.54 -7.89 -7.27
N GLY A 178 6.48 -7.01 -8.27
CA GLY A 178 5.20 -6.41 -8.70
C GLY A 178 4.16 -7.43 -9.19
N GLY A 179 4.62 -8.60 -9.66
CA GLY A 179 3.76 -9.73 -10.03
C GLY A 179 3.03 -10.39 -8.87
N ASN A 180 3.58 -10.31 -7.64
CA ASN A 180 2.96 -10.84 -6.44
C ASN A 180 1.78 -10.00 -5.94
N ILE A 181 1.65 -8.76 -6.41
CA ILE A 181 0.52 -7.91 -6.03
C ILE A 181 -0.67 -8.30 -6.92
N ASN A 182 -1.78 -8.71 -6.32
CA ASN A 182 -3.00 -9.01 -7.05
C ASN A 182 -3.88 -7.76 -7.17
N LYS A 183 -4.11 -7.26 -8.38
CA LYS A 183 -4.87 -6.03 -8.59
C LYS A 183 -6.36 -6.16 -8.25
N ILE A 184 -6.91 -7.39 -8.27
CA ILE A 184 -8.34 -7.62 -8.04
C ILE A 184 -8.60 -7.87 -6.56
N THR A 185 -7.84 -8.76 -5.94
CA THR A 185 -8.05 -9.13 -4.53
C THR A 185 -7.30 -8.22 -3.57
N HIS A 186 -6.38 -7.40 -4.06
CA HIS A 186 -5.42 -6.63 -3.28
C HIS A 186 -4.59 -7.48 -2.30
N ASN A 187 -4.42 -8.77 -2.59
CA ASN A 187 -3.55 -9.64 -1.81
C ASN A 187 -2.11 -9.59 -2.31
N LEU A 188 -1.18 -9.89 -1.41
CA LEU A 188 0.18 -10.25 -1.75
C LEU A 188 0.26 -11.77 -1.89
N ASP A 189 0.21 -12.25 -3.13
CA ASP A 189 0.16 -13.67 -3.46
C ASP A 189 1.59 -14.24 -3.61
N LEU A 190 1.82 -15.42 -3.03
CA LEU A 190 3.05 -16.18 -3.25
C LEU A 190 2.96 -16.87 -4.61
N LEU A 191 4.03 -16.84 -5.39
CA LEU A 191 4.06 -17.42 -6.73
C LEU A 191 5.09 -18.54 -6.83
N ASN A 192 4.85 -19.49 -7.73
CA ASN A 192 5.77 -20.62 -7.95
C ASN A 192 7.12 -20.18 -8.54
N ASN A 193 7.16 -19.02 -9.20
CA ASN A 193 8.35 -18.43 -9.81
C ASN A 193 8.91 -17.25 -9.00
N ASP A 194 8.65 -17.24 -7.68
CA ASP A 194 9.27 -16.29 -6.76
C ASP A 194 10.80 -16.42 -6.78
N VAL A 195 11.47 -15.29 -6.62
CA VAL A 195 12.93 -15.22 -6.62
C VAL A 195 13.44 -15.36 -5.19
N TYR A 196 14.53 -16.10 -5.01
CA TYR A 196 15.21 -16.24 -3.73
C TYR A 196 16.63 -15.67 -3.81
N VAL A 197 17.04 -14.95 -2.79
CA VAL A 197 18.38 -14.37 -2.69
C VAL A 197 19.12 -14.84 -1.45
N ASN A 198 20.44 -14.76 -1.51
CA ASN A 198 21.33 -15.17 -0.42
C ASN A 198 20.98 -14.47 0.91
N GLN A 199 21.01 -15.23 2.02
CA GLN A 199 20.68 -14.75 3.36
C GLN A 199 21.54 -13.56 3.84
N LYS A 200 22.72 -13.34 3.25
CA LYS A 200 23.56 -12.16 3.52
C LYS A 200 22.84 -10.82 3.26
N LEU A 201 21.80 -10.81 2.42
CA LEU A 201 21.01 -9.62 2.09
C LEU A 201 19.82 -9.41 3.06
N PHE A 202 19.74 -10.20 4.13
CA PHE A 202 18.64 -10.12 5.08
C PHE A 202 18.72 -8.84 5.90
N SER A 203 17.56 -8.22 6.06
CA SER A 203 17.36 -7.07 6.93
C SER A 203 16.00 -7.21 7.59
N SER A 204 16.00 -7.34 8.92
CA SER A 204 14.76 -7.40 9.70
C SER A 204 13.85 -6.21 9.44
N ALA A 205 14.42 -5.02 9.19
CA ALA A 205 13.64 -3.83 8.86
C ALA A 205 12.83 -3.97 7.55
N LYS A 206 13.34 -4.76 6.59
CA LYS A 206 12.75 -4.98 5.25
C LYS A 206 11.89 -6.23 5.16
N GLN A 207 11.76 -6.97 6.25
CA GLN A 207 10.89 -8.13 6.29
C GLN A 207 9.43 -7.70 6.11
N VAL A 208 8.69 -8.50 5.36
CA VAL A 208 7.26 -8.32 5.12
C VAL A 208 6.48 -8.89 6.30
N HIS A 209 5.65 -8.06 6.91
CA HIS A 209 4.83 -8.42 8.07
C HIS A 209 3.35 -8.25 7.80
N LYS A 210 2.52 -8.93 8.60
CA LYS A 210 1.10 -8.65 8.68
C LYS A 210 0.87 -7.14 8.89
N ASN A 211 -0.16 -6.61 8.24
CA ASN A 211 -0.54 -5.19 8.23
C ASN A 211 0.36 -4.26 7.39
N ASP A 212 1.43 -4.78 6.76
CA ASP A 212 2.16 -4.01 5.77
C ASP A 212 1.28 -3.73 4.54
N ILE A 213 1.41 -2.52 3.99
CA ILE A 213 0.84 -2.16 2.68
C ILE A 213 2.00 -2.15 1.68
N ILE A 214 1.87 -2.93 0.61
CA ILE A 214 2.89 -3.02 -0.43
C ILE A 214 2.44 -2.18 -1.62
N ILE A 215 3.29 -1.28 -2.09
CA ILE A 215 3.08 -0.51 -3.32
C ILE A 215 4.21 -0.76 -4.32
N THR A 216 3.92 -0.62 -5.61
CA THR A 216 4.89 -0.89 -6.69
C THR A 216 5.04 0.30 -7.62
N SER A 217 6.28 0.53 -8.07
CA SER A 217 6.54 1.25 -9.31
C SER A 217 6.17 0.36 -10.51
N THR A 218 5.86 0.97 -11.66
CA THR A 218 5.42 0.26 -12.87
C THR A 218 5.83 1.02 -14.13
N ASN A 219 6.03 0.32 -15.25
CA ASN A 219 6.16 0.98 -16.58
C ASN A 219 4.81 1.14 -17.28
N ASP A 220 3.76 0.57 -16.70
CA ASP A 220 2.43 0.50 -17.27
C ASP A 220 1.47 1.36 -16.45
N ILE A 221 0.85 2.34 -17.11
CA ILE A 221 -0.13 3.25 -16.53
C ILE A 221 -1.34 2.49 -15.98
N ASP A 222 -1.72 1.37 -16.60
CA ASP A 222 -2.83 0.55 -16.12
C ASP A 222 -2.49 -0.16 -14.81
N ASN A 223 -1.22 -0.27 -14.44
CA ASN A 223 -0.77 -0.85 -13.17
C ASN A 223 -0.25 0.21 -12.18
N ILE A 224 -0.50 1.50 -12.44
CA ILE A 224 -0.12 2.57 -11.52
C ILE A 224 -0.91 2.45 -10.22
N ALA A 225 -0.31 2.91 -9.11
CA ALA A 225 -0.95 2.90 -7.78
C ALA A 225 -1.40 1.50 -7.30
N LYS A 226 -0.94 0.44 -7.96
CA LYS A 226 -1.24 -0.94 -7.59
C LYS A 226 -0.67 -1.22 -6.21
N CYS A 227 -1.54 -1.72 -5.32
CA CYS A 227 -1.23 -1.97 -3.92
C CYS A 227 -1.73 -3.34 -3.46
N ALA A 228 -1.09 -3.89 -2.43
CA ALA A 228 -1.54 -5.07 -1.70
C ALA A 228 -1.54 -4.84 -0.19
N PHE A 229 -2.46 -5.50 0.49
CA PHE A 229 -2.49 -5.62 1.95
C PHE A 229 -1.95 -6.98 2.38
N VAL A 230 -1.02 -6.97 3.33
CA VAL A 230 -0.44 -8.20 3.86
C VAL A 230 -1.31 -8.70 5.03
N ASN A 231 -2.14 -9.70 4.76
CA ASN A 231 -3.09 -10.24 5.74
C ASN A 231 -2.44 -11.15 6.80
N LYS A 232 -1.24 -11.68 6.54
CA LYS A 232 -0.51 -12.60 7.41
C LYS A 232 0.99 -12.40 7.27
N ASP A 233 1.75 -12.71 8.31
CA ASP A 233 3.21 -12.70 8.24
C ASP A 233 3.70 -13.67 7.15
N VAL A 234 4.81 -13.29 6.52
CA VAL A 234 5.48 -14.10 5.51
C VAL A 234 6.91 -14.34 5.96
N ASP A 235 7.22 -15.58 6.30
CA ASP A 235 8.52 -15.94 6.81
C ASP A 235 9.62 -15.73 5.78
N ASN A 236 10.72 -15.13 6.24
CA ASN A 236 11.92 -14.85 5.45
C ASN A 236 11.64 -14.20 4.08
N ALA A 237 10.66 -13.30 4.01
CA ALA A 237 10.30 -12.58 2.80
C ALA A 237 10.62 -11.08 2.91
N GLN A 238 11.19 -10.52 1.83
CA GLN A 238 11.40 -9.09 1.63
C GLN A 238 10.82 -8.68 0.27
N ILE A 239 10.67 -7.38 0.04
CA ILE A 239 10.25 -6.85 -1.26
C ILE A 239 11.46 -6.48 -2.14
N GLY A 240 11.29 -6.58 -3.46
CA GLY A 240 12.31 -6.16 -4.44
C GLY A 240 12.43 -4.63 -4.56
N ALA A 241 13.52 -4.16 -5.17
CA ALA A 241 13.88 -2.73 -5.22
C ALA A 241 12.80 -1.77 -5.77
N PHE A 242 11.92 -2.25 -6.65
CA PHE A 242 10.83 -1.48 -7.25
C PHE A 242 9.55 -1.40 -6.41
N LEU A 243 9.53 -2.06 -5.26
CA LEU A 243 8.43 -2.03 -4.32
C LEU A 243 8.78 -1.14 -3.11
N ARG A 244 7.75 -0.71 -2.39
CA ARG A 244 7.89 -0.11 -1.06
C ARG A 244 6.91 -0.79 -0.12
N ILE A 245 7.33 -0.95 1.14
CA ILE A 245 6.42 -1.23 2.24
C ILE A 245 6.04 0.13 2.82
N VAL A 246 4.75 0.38 2.98
CA VAL A 246 4.19 1.47 3.79
C VAL A 246 3.71 0.82 5.08
N ARG A 247 4.50 0.97 6.14
CA ARG A 247 4.23 0.40 7.46
C ARG A 247 3.54 1.43 8.33
N ILE A 248 2.29 1.19 8.67
CA ILE A 248 1.45 2.11 9.43
C ILE A 248 1.81 2.04 10.91
N SER A 249 1.76 3.19 11.60
CA SER A 249 1.91 3.25 13.05
C SER A 249 0.94 2.31 13.74
N GLU A 250 1.38 1.61 14.79
CA GLU A 250 0.55 0.69 15.58
C GLU A 250 -0.65 1.38 16.25
N SER A 251 -0.58 2.71 16.41
CA SER A 251 -1.69 3.52 16.90
C SER A 251 -2.82 3.71 15.88
N LEU A 252 -2.65 3.28 14.64
CA LEU A 252 -3.65 3.37 13.58
C LEU A 252 -4.02 1.99 13.03
N ASN A 253 -5.27 1.85 12.61
CA ASN A 253 -5.71 0.66 11.90
C ASN A 253 -5.13 0.66 10.47
N ALA A 254 -4.12 -0.17 10.23
CA ALA A 254 -3.48 -0.28 8.93
C ALA A 254 -4.45 -0.66 7.80
N LYS A 255 -5.50 -1.44 8.09
CA LYS A 255 -6.50 -1.86 7.10
C LYS A 255 -7.40 -0.69 6.69
N TYR A 256 -7.69 0.24 7.61
CA TYR A 256 -8.35 1.51 7.26
C TYR A 256 -7.50 2.30 6.27
N VAL A 257 -6.21 2.48 6.55
CA VAL A 257 -5.30 3.21 5.64
C VAL A 257 -5.16 2.49 4.30
N PHE A 258 -5.10 1.16 4.30
CA PHE A 258 -5.09 0.36 3.08
C PHE A 258 -6.30 0.64 2.18
N PHE A 259 -7.50 0.83 2.72
CA PHE A 259 -8.66 1.17 1.90
C PHE A 259 -8.55 2.53 1.21
N ILE A 260 -7.73 3.44 1.74
CA ILE A 260 -7.36 4.68 1.04
C ILE A 260 -6.48 4.35 -0.17
N PHE A 261 -5.47 3.48 0.00
CA PHE A 261 -4.64 2.99 -1.12
C PHE A 261 -5.41 2.20 -2.17
N ALA A 262 -6.48 1.49 -1.79
CA ALA A 262 -7.34 0.76 -2.72
C ALA A 262 -8.35 1.68 -3.44
N SER A 263 -8.51 2.92 -3.00
CA SER A 263 -9.51 3.84 -3.53
C SER A 263 -9.04 4.58 -4.79
N ALA A 264 -10.01 5.06 -5.58
CA ALA A 264 -9.74 5.95 -6.70
C ALA A 264 -9.05 7.26 -6.27
N PHE A 265 -9.23 7.68 -5.02
CA PHE A 265 -8.58 8.87 -4.47
C PHE A 265 -7.04 8.76 -4.50
N TYR A 266 -6.49 7.62 -4.06
CA TYR A 266 -5.05 7.37 -4.15
C TYR A 266 -4.57 7.19 -5.60
N GLU A 267 -5.33 6.45 -6.42
CA GLU A 267 -5.02 6.23 -7.83
C GLU A 267 -4.87 7.56 -8.59
N THR A 268 -5.85 8.46 -8.45
CA THR A 268 -5.83 9.80 -9.06
C THR A 268 -4.69 10.66 -8.53
N TYR A 269 -4.45 10.65 -7.21
CA TYR A 269 -3.34 11.40 -6.61
C TYR A 269 -1.98 10.98 -7.22
N ILE A 270 -1.70 9.68 -7.28
CA ILE A 270 -0.44 9.18 -7.84
C ILE A 270 -0.33 9.48 -9.33
N GLN A 271 -1.42 9.34 -10.10
CA GLN A 271 -1.45 9.72 -11.51
C GLN A 271 -1.06 11.19 -11.71
N CYS A 272 -1.61 12.11 -10.91
CA CYS A 272 -1.23 13.52 -10.95
C CYS A 272 0.24 13.74 -10.58
N CYS A 273 0.78 13.05 -9.57
CA CYS A 273 2.18 13.19 -9.16
C CYS A 273 3.18 12.69 -10.22
N VAL A 274 2.83 11.67 -11.00
CA VAL A 274 3.72 11.14 -12.04
C VAL A 274 3.55 11.84 -13.39
N SER A 275 2.38 12.46 -13.63
CA SER A 275 2.06 13.19 -14.87
C SER A 275 3.08 14.31 -15.08
N GLY A 276 3.84 14.25 -16.18
CA GLY A 276 4.95 15.17 -16.49
C GLY A 276 6.35 14.59 -16.27
N THR A 277 6.48 13.35 -15.77
CA THR A 277 7.78 12.67 -15.69
C THR A 277 8.13 12.04 -17.04
N VAL A 278 9.28 12.38 -17.63
CA VAL A 278 9.78 11.84 -18.92
C VAL A 278 10.33 10.40 -18.78
N SER A 279 10.01 9.69 -17.70
CA SER A 279 10.57 8.37 -17.42
C SER A 279 9.66 7.28 -17.95
N SER A 280 10.24 6.27 -18.61
CA SER A 280 9.55 5.03 -18.99
C SER A 280 9.11 4.19 -17.79
N LEU A 281 9.64 4.46 -16.59
CA LEU A 281 9.24 3.85 -15.33
C LEU A 281 8.51 4.89 -14.46
N LEU A 282 7.23 4.66 -14.22
CA LEU A 282 6.39 5.44 -13.32
C LEU A 282 6.72 5.05 -11.87
N ASN A 283 7.75 5.71 -11.34
CA ASN A 283 8.21 5.50 -9.98
C ASN A 283 7.36 6.25 -8.96
N ILE A 284 6.87 5.52 -7.96
CA ILE A 284 6.25 6.13 -6.78
C ILE A 284 7.36 6.55 -5.81
N ARG A 285 7.65 7.85 -5.77
CA ARG A 285 8.66 8.42 -4.87
C ARG A 285 8.16 8.43 -3.44
N ASP A 286 9.08 8.27 -2.48
CA ASP A 286 8.77 8.31 -1.05
C ASP A 286 8.08 9.65 -0.68
N GLU A 287 8.46 10.75 -1.34
CA GLU A 287 7.86 12.08 -1.15
C GLU A 287 6.37 12.11 -1.49
N TYR A 288 5.93 11.43 -2.55
CA TYR A 288 4.52 11.39 -2.93
C TYR A 288 3.68 10.71 -1.84
N ILE A 289 4.20 9.62 -1.28
CA ILE A 289 3.53 8.91 -0.19
C ILE A 289 3.56 9.72 1.10
N ASN A 290 4.69 10.37 1.42
CA ASN A 290 4.80 11.20 2.61
C ASN A 290 3.84 12.40 2.58
N ASN A 291 3.64 12.99 1.41
CA ASN A 291 2.78 14.17 1.23
C ASN A 291 1.32 13.84 0.90
N LEU A 292 0.96 12.56 0.75
CA LEU A 292 -0.43 12.15 0.58
C LEU A 292 -1.25 12.60 1.79
N LYS A 293 -2.22 13.49 1.55
CA LYS A 293 -3.19 13.91 2.57
C LYS A 293 -4.20 12.78 2.75
N ILE A 294 -4.41 12.34 3.99
CA ILE A 294 -5.38 11.29 4.31
C ILE A 294 -6.39 11.78 5.36
N PRO A 295 -7.65 11.34 5.28
CA PRO A 295 -8.62 11.60 6.32
C PRO A 295 -8.42 10.65 7.49
N LEU A 296 -8.33 11.18 8.71
CA LEU A 296 -8.38 10.40 9.94
C LEU A 296 -9.70 10.62 10.68
N PRO A 297 -10.40 9.53 11.04
CA PRO A 297 -11.74 9.57 11.59
C PRO A 297 -11.81 9.93 13.07
#